data_AF-A0A137P443-F1
#
_entry.id   AF-A0A137P443-F1
#
_cell.length_a   1.000
_cell.length_b   1.000
_cell.length_c   1.000
_cell.angle_alpha   90.00
_cell.angle_beta   90.00
_cell.angle_gamma   90.00
#
_symmetry.space_group_name_H-M   'P 1'
#
loop_
_entity.id
_entity.type
_entity.pdbx_description
1 polymer ?
#
loop_
_entity_poly.entity_id
_entity_poly.type
_entity_poly.pdbx_seq_one_letter_code
_entity_poly.pdbx_strand_id
1 'polypeptide(L)'
;MSRDELESNIDLIGLIVFSNQLKPDTKNAILELKTGSIRTVMITGDTALTGVYIAKESNMMNYQAKVFLGDINKFGNDVEWRDLDDPTRARLYTTEEVTFQMRSAHTGERPIELAVTGKAFNCLIGKQMLYDILLHIRVFARMTPTDKVRCVELHMERGITAMCGDGGNDCGALRVAHVGLALSDAEASIVSPFSSSNRSINSCVELIKQGRCALATSFSNYKYLIMRGEITAILRFVTLYYNTTYSQGTWIFFDAVMTILLTYTITQSKPAPVLSRYRPTARLLGFETLGSTMGVIILNIIFCISVISYLNYQPFHACNEFDSSVVDMFRWKQLGDNYESEVLAFLAMFQFMAISFTYNLGSLHRETWWKNKLHNLFWVTIIIFISCILLTDPNNLGCLMRINCGDKTFIEKLGYALPTIDYPAWNHPQGHNIMPRYFRWGLWALCMSNMTSAIIWESQVILGPGRKWFRARYGKKSKNIQY
;
A
#
# COMPACT_ATOMS: atom_id res chain seq x y z
N MET A 1 -42.68 54.71 34.26
CA MET A 1 -42.76 54.33 32.84
C MET A 1 -42.93 52.83 32.80
N SER A 2 -44.00 52.34 32.17
CA SER A 2 -44.25 50.91 32.03
C SER A 2 -43.39 50.33 30.91
N ARG A 3 -43.21 49.01 30.89
CA ARG A 3 -42.47 48.32 29.83
C ARG A 3 -43.12 48.52 28.45
N ASP A 4 -44.44 48.57 28.39
CA ASP A 4 -45.20 48.77 27.15
C ASP A 4 -45.00 50.18 26.56
N GLU A 5 -44.79 51.18 27.42
CA GLU A 5 -44.44 52.54 26.98
C GLU A 5 -43.03 52.57 26.36
N LEU A 6 -42.07 51.80 26.92
CA LEU A 6 -40.69 51.71 26.43
C LEU A 6 -40.54 50.91 25.13
N GLU A 7 -41.40 49.92 24.90
CA GLU A 7 -41.39 49.09 23.68
C GLU A 7 -42.24 49.69 22.53
N SER A 8 -42.91 50.83 22.76
CA SER A 8 -43.71 51.54 21.75
C SER A 8 -42.86 52.47 20.85
N ASN A 9 -43.18 52.52 19.54
CA ASN A 9 -42.51 53.39 18.55
C ASN A 9 -40.97 53.24 18.48
N ILE A 10 -40.46 52.01 18.58
CA ILE A 10 -39.02 51.73 18.41
C ILE A 10 -38.58 51.77 16.94
N ASP A 11 -37.41 52.37 16.69
CA ASP A 11 -36.77 52.40 15.38
C ASP A 11 -35.90 51.15 15.16
N LEU A 12 -36.02 50.53 13.98
CA LEU A 12 -35.15 49.42 13.60
C LEU A 12 -33.73 49.93 13.29
N ILE A 13 -32.79 49.69 14.21
CA ILE A 13 -31.39 50.09 14.05
C ILE A 13 -30.63 49.14 13.10
N GLY A 14 -30.88 47.83 13.20
CA GLY A 14 -30.17 46.85 12.36
C GLY A 14 -30.42 45.39 12.76
N LEU A 15 -29.85 44.49 11.97
CA LEU A 15 -29.93 43.04 12.17
C LEU A 15 -28.53 42.48 12.45
N ILE A 16 -28.43 41.56 13.41
CA ILE A 16 -27.21 40.81 13.71
C ILE A 16 -27.42 39.37 13.26
N VAL A 17 -26.59 38.89 12.33
CA VAL A 17 -26.67 37.53 11.79
C VAL A 17 -25.47 36.72 12.28
N PHE A 18 -25.75 35.59 12.93
CA PHE A 18 -24.74 34.62 13.33
C PHE A 18 -24.76 33.44 12.36
N SER A 19 -23.59 33.06 11.84
CA SER A 19 -23.44 31.88 11.00
C SER A 19 -22.25 31.04 11.46
N ASN A 20 -22.42 29.72 11.44
CA ASN A 20 -21.32 28.79 11.65
C ASN A 20 -20.45 28.78 10.39
N GLN A 21 -19.20 29.23 10.53
CA GLN A 21 -18.25 29.20 9.42
C GLN A 21 -17.58 27.83 9.29
N LEU A 22 -17.32 27.44 8.05
CA LEU A 22 -16.47 26.29 7.76
C LEU A 22 -15.04 26.54 8.22
N LYS A 23 -14.39 25.49 8.73
CA LYS A 23 -12.95 25.52 8.97
C LYS A 23 -12.22 25.68 7.62
N PRO A 24 -11.15 26.50 7.55
CA PRO A 24 -10.54 26.91 6.27
C PRO A 24 -9.98 25.74 5.44
N ASP A 25 -9.58 24.66 6.09
CA ASP A 25 -9.03 23.44 5.49
C ASP A 25 -10.09 22.45 4.97
N THR A 26 -11.36 22.63 5.37
CA THR A 26 -12.44 21.67 5.08
C THR A 26 -12.63 21.43 3.59
N LYS A 27 -12.66 22.50 2.79
CA LYS A 27 -12.88 22.41 1.34
C LYS A 27 -11.78 21.59 0.65
N ASN A 28 -10.53 21.80 1.06
CA ASN A 28 -9.38 21.08 0.51
C ASN A 28 -9.39 19.61 0.93
N ALA A 29 -9.70 19.31 2.20
CA ALA A 29 -9.77 17.95 2.69
C ALA A 29 -10.87 17.13 1.97
N ILE A 30 -12.08 17.70 1.82
CA ILE A 30 -13.17 17.05 1.09
C ILE A 30 -12.82 16.83 -0.39
N LEU A 31 -12.16 17.80 -1.03
CA LEU A 31 -11.69 17.66 -2.41
C LEU A 31 -10.67 16.52 -2.55
N GLU A 32 -9.73 16.40 -1.61
CA GLU A 32 -8.74 15.32 -1.63
C GLU A 32 -9.39 13.94 -1.41
N LEU A 33 -10.36 13.83 -0.49
CA LEU A 33 -11.15 12.60 -0.30
C LEU A 33 -11.91 12.21 -1.58
N LYS A 34 -12.55 13.18 -2.24
CA LYS A 34 -13.25 12.96 -3.52
C LYS A 34 -12.30 12.51 -4.63
N THR A 35 -11.15 13.18 -4.76
CA THR A 35 -10.08 12.79 -5.69
C THR A 35 -9.61 11.36 -5.43
N GLY A 36 -9.53 10.97 -4.15
CA GLY A 36 -9.24 9.62 -3.67
C GLY A 36 -10.34 8.57 -3.91
N SER A 37 -11.43 8.92 -4.60
CA SER A 37 -12.63 8.09 -4.80
C SER A 37 -13.27 7.61 -3.49
N ILE A 38 -13.41 8.52 -2.54
CA ILE A 38 -14.11 8.30 -1.27
C ILE A 38 -15.39 9.12 -1.27
N ARG A 39 -16.50 8.46 -0.94
CA ARG A 39 -17.79 9.12 -0.78
C ARG A 39 -17.87 9.72 0.63
N THR A 40 -18.03 11.04 0.70
CA THR A 40 -18.24 11.79 1.93
C THR A 40 -19.74 11.97 2.20
N VAL A 41 -20.18 11.67 3.42
CA VAL A 41 -21.58 11.78 3.87
C VAL A 41 -21.60 12.57 5.17
N MET A 42 -22.59 13.44 5.34
CA MET A 42 -22.79 14.23 6.56
C MET A 42 -23.90 13.61 7.41
N ILE A 43 -23.62 13.37 8.69
CA ILE A 43 -24.59 12.92 9.69
C ILE A 43 -24.59 13.93 10.83
N THR A 44 -25.65 14.74 10.94
CA THR A 44 -25.71 15.88 11.87
C THR A 44 -26.98 15.87 12.72
N GLY A 45 -26.88 16.48 13.91
CA GLY A 45 -28.03 16.80 14.77
C GLY A 45 -28.74 18.11 14.37
N ASP A 46 -28.14 18.91 13.49
CA ASP A 46 -28.67 20.19 13.05
C ASP A 46 -29.84 20.07 12.06
N THR A 47 -30.41 21.21 11.68
CA THR A 47 -31.47 21.25 10.66
C THR A 47 -30.96 20.82 9.28
N ALA A 48 -31.84 20.25 8.47
CA ALA A 48 -31.47 19.78 7.14
C ALA A 48 -31.01 20.90 6.21
N LEU A 49 -31.63 22.08 6.29
CA LEU A 49 -31.26 23.24 5.48
C LEU A 49 -29.83 23.71 5.79
N THR A 50 -29.46 23.76 7.08
CA THR A 50 -28.08 24.07 7.50
C THR A 50 -27.10 23.01 6.98
N GLY A 51 -27.44 21.72 7.11
CA GLY A 51 -26.60 20.63 6.60
C GLY A 51 -26.40 20.70 5.08
N VAL A 52 -27.45 20.98 4.31
CA VAL A 52 -27.38 21.15 2.84
C VAL A 52 -26.53 22.36 2.47
N TYR A 53 -26.71 23.49 3.17
CA TYR A 53 -25.89 24.69 2.96
C TYR A 53 -24.40 24.40 3.18
N ILE A 54 -24.04 23.82 4.33
CA ILE A 54 -22.64 23.46 4.67
C ILE A 54 -22.08 22.45 3.67
N ALA A 55 -22.88 21.48 3.23
CA ALA A 55 -22.45 20.49 2.26
C ALA A 55 -22.20 21.08 0.86
N LYS A 56 -23.01 22.06 0.41
CA LYS A 56 -22.74 22.84 -0.82
C LYS A 56 -21.49 23.72 -0.64
N GLU A 57 -21.36 24.42 0.49
CA GLU A 57 -20.24 25.33 0.76
C GLU A 57 -18.89 24.59 0.89
N SER A 58 -18.88 23.38 1.45
CA SER A 58 -17.70 22.53 1.61
C SER A 58 -17.32 21.75 0.35
N ASN A 59 -18.05 21.93 -0.77
CA ASN A 59 -17.95 21.12 -1.98
C ASN A 59 -18.19 19.62 -1.74
N MET A 60 -18.85 19.23 -0.65
CA MET A 60 -19.32 17.86 -0.43
C MET A 60 -20.43 17.49 -1.42
N MET A 61 -21.31 18.44 -1.69
CA MET A 61 -22.33 18.40 -2.74
C MET A 61 -21.93 19.33 -3.89
N ASN A 62 -22.39 19.03 -5.11
CA ASN A 62 -22.18 19.96 -6.22
C ASN A 62 -23.12 21.16 -6.01
N TYR A 63 -22.61 22.39 -6.16
CA TYR A 63 -23.41 23.60 -5.99
C TYR A 63 -24.61 23.67 -6.95
N GLN A 64 -24.46 23.10 -8.16
CA GLN A 64 -25.51 23.01 -9.18
C GLN A 64 -26.36 21.74 -9.06
N ALA A 65 -26.10 20.87 -8.07
CA ALA A 65 -26.92 19.69 -7.85
C ALA A 65 -28.33 20.09 -7.41
N LYS A 66 -29.31 19.39 -7.98
CA LYS A 66 -30.69 19.45 -7.55
C LYS A 66 -30.83 18.67 -6.25
N VAL A 67 -31.34 19.32 -5.19
CA VAL A 67 -31.45 18.68 -3.87
C VAL A 67 -32.90 18.46 -3.48
N PHE A 68 -33.27 17.20 -3.22
CA PHE A 68 -34.56 16.87 -2.61
C PHE A 68 -34.39 16.62 -1.11
N LEU A 69 -35.22 17.28 -0.31
CA LEU A 69 -35.30 17.11 1.13
C LEU A 69 -36.50 16.23 1.49
N GLY A 70 -36.23 15.03 2.00
CA GLY A 70 -37.23 14.12 2.53
C GLY A 70 -37.53 14.43 3.99
N ASP A 71 -38.80 14.69 4.29
CA ASP A 71 -39.31 14.82 5.65
C ASP A 71 -40.61 14.03 5.82
N ILE A 72 -41.03 13.82 7.06
CA ILE A 72 -42.27 13.09 7.33
C ILE A 72 -43.48 13.96 6.96
N ASN A 73 -44.49 13.35 6.34
CA ASN A 73 -45.77 14.00 6.08
C ASN A 73 -46.41 14.47 7.40
N LYS A 74 -47.29 15.47 7.34
CA LYS A 74 -48.12 15.94 8.46
C LYS A 74 -48.85 14.81 9.21
N PHE A 75 -49.19 13.74 8.50
CA PHE A 75 -49.87 12.57 9.05
C PHE A 75 -48.94 11.51 9.66
N GLY A 76 -47.61 11.63 9.51
CA GLY A 76 -46.64 10.71 10.12
C GLY A 76 -46.45 9.37 9.40
N ASN A 77 -47.17 9.11 8.32
CA ASN A 77 -47.23 7.76 7.71
C ASN A 77 -46.27 7.56 6.53
N ASP A 78 -45.82 8.64 5.88
CA ASP A 78 -44.96 8.55 4.71
C ASP A 78 -43.96 9.70 4.62
N VAL A 79 -42.96 9.53 3.75
CA VAL A 79 -41.96 10.55 3.45
C VAL A 79 -42.39 11.35 2.23
N GLU A 80 -42.42 12.67 2.41
CA GLU A 80 -42.63 13.63 1.35
C GLU A 80 -41.33 14.35 1.04
N TRP A 81 -41.04 14.47 -0.25
CA TRP A 81 -39.83 15.11 -0.73
C TRP A 81 -40.14 16.50 -1.26
N ARG A 82 -39.34 17.48 -0.85
CA ARG A 82 -39.41 18.87 -1.31
C ARG A 82 -38.17 19.23 -2.10
N ASP A 83 -38.37 19.88 -3.25
CA ASP A 83 -37.29 20.46 -4.04
C ASP A 83 -36.80 21.75 -3.35
N LEU A 84 -35.51 21.82 -3.03
CA LEU A 84 -34.94 22.99 -2.37
C LEU A 84 -34.57 24.13 -3.34
N ASP A 85 -34.45 23.85 -4.64
CA ASP A 85 -34.04 24.85 -5.63
C ASP A 85 -35.25 25.62 -6.23
N ASP A 86 -36.48 25.08 -6.12
CA ASP A 86 -37.72 25.75 -6.54
C ASP A 86 -38.70 25.92 -5.36
N PRO A 87 -38.46 26.91 -4.48
CA PRO A 87 -39.33 27.19 -3.34
C PRO A 87 -40.71 27.72 -3.76
N THR A 88 -40.91 28.10 -5.04
CA THR A 88 -42.17 28.67 -5.54
C THR A 88 -43.19 27.60 -5.93
N ARG A 89 -42.72 26.42 -6.33
CA ARG A 89 -43.57 25.22 -6.52
C ARG A 89 -43.47 24.35 -5.28
N ALA A 90 -44.39 24.54 -4.33
CA ALA A 90 -44.57 23.67 -3.16
C ALA A 90 -45.07 22.24 -3.52
N ARG A 91 -44.60 21.68 -4.64
CA ARG A 91 -44.91 20.32 -5.05
C ARG A 91 -44.16 19.36 -4.14
N LEU A 92 -44.92 18.47 -3.53
CA LEU A 92 -44.42 17.34 -2.76
C LEU A 92 -44.28 16.16 -3.71
N TYR A 93 -43.17 15.44 -3.61
CA TYR A 93 -42.90 14.24 -4.39
C TYR A 93 -42.92 13.01 -3.48
N THR A 94 -43.37 11.88 -4.04
CA THR A 94 -43.25 10.59 -3.35
C THR A 94 -41.84 10.01 -3.50
N THR A 95 -41.47 9.07 -2.63
CA THR A 95 -40.17 8.39 -2.71
C THR A 95 -39.97 7.67 -4.05
N GLU A 96 -41.05 7.12 -4.63
CA GLU A 96 -41.02 6.45 -5.93
C GLU A 96 -40.76 7.43 -7.07
N GLU A 97 -41.41 8.60 -7.06
CA GLU A 97 -41.19 9.66 -8.06
C GLU A 97 -39.74 10.18 -8.04
N VAL A 98 -39.19 10.40 -6.84
CA VAL A 98 -37.80 10.85 -6.67
C VAL A 98 -36.83 9.77 -7.14
N THR A 99 -37.09 8.51 -6.80
CA THR A 99 -36.27 7.37 -7.24
C THR A 99 -36.33 7.22 -8.77
N PHE A 100 -37.51 7.43 -9.37
CA PHE A 100 -37.69 7.42 -10.82
C PHE A 100 -36.90 8.54 -11.50
N GLN A 101 -36.93 9.76 -10.96
CA GLN A 101 -36.15 10.89 -11.49
C GLN A 101 -34.64 10.63 -11.41
N MET A 102 -34.15 10.00 -10.33
CA MET A 102 -32.73 9.62 -10.24
C MET A 102 -32.32 8.59 -11.29
N ARG A 103 -33.17 7.57 -11.51
CA ARG A 103 -32.90 6.52 -12.50
C ARG A 103 -33.00 7.06 -13.93
N SER A 104 -33.88 8.04 -14.16
CA SER A 104 -34.13 8.63 -15.46
C SER A 104 -33.19 9.79 -15.81
N ALA A 105 -32.40 10.27 -14.84
CA ALA A 105 -31.43 11.34 -15.07
C ALA A 105 -30.39 10.91 -16.12
N HIS A 106 -30.44 11.53 -17.30
CA HIS A 106 -29.53 11.23 -18.40
C HIS A 106 -28.17 11.91 -18.21
N THR A 107 -27.16 11.40 -18.92
CA THR A 107 -25.81 11.99 -18.99
C THR A 107 -25.88 13.38 -19.63
N GLY A 108 -26.05 14.42 -18.81
CA GLY A 108 -26.23 15.82 -19.24
C GLY A 108 -27.13 16.65 -18.33
N GLU A 109 -27.96 16.02 -17.49
CA GLU A 109 -28.81 16.72 -16.51
C GLU A 109 -28.07 17.03 -15.21
N ARG A 110 -28.61 17.98 -14.41
CA ARG A 110 -28.04 18.34 -13.10
C ARG A 110 -28.02 17.10 -12.19
N PRO A 111 -26.91 16.82 -11.48
CA PRO A 111 -26.85 15.69 -10.56
C PRO A 111 -27.90 15.87 -9.46
N ILE A 112 -28.62 14.80 -9.13
CA ILE A 112 -29.62 14.79 -8.06
C ILE A 112 -28.97 14.24 -6.79
N GLU A 113 -29.06 14.99 -5.69
CA GLU A 113 -28.59 14.57 -4.36
C GLU A 113 -29.72 14.66 -3.33
N LEU A 114 -29.68 13.81 -2.30
CA LEU A 114 -30.73 13.76 -1.28
C LEU A 114 -30.26 14.23 0.09
N ALA A 115 -31.20 14.85 0.80
CA ALA A 115 -31.12 15.10 2.23
C ALA A 115 -32.34 14.52 2.93
N VAL A 116 -32.17 13.94 4.13
CA VAL A 116 -33.27 13.35 4.90
C VAL A 116 -33.21 13.79 6.36
N THR A 117 -34.37 13.97 6.98
CA THR A 117 -34.48 14.16 8.44
C THR A 117 -34.45 12.81 9.17
N GLY A 118 -34.07 12.78 10.45
CA GLY A 118 -34.04 11.55 11.24
C GLY A 118 -35.39 10.83 11.32
N LYS A 119 -36.50 11.57 11.33
CA LYS A 119 -37.86 10.99 11.28
C LYS A 119 -38.12 10.29 9.94
N ALA A 120 -37.77 10.94 8.82
CA ALA A 120 -37.90 10.35 7.49
C ALA A 120 -36.98 9.14 7.32
N PHE A 121 -35.74 9.22 7.83
CA PHE A 121 -34.79 8.10 7.83
C PHE A 121 -35.37 6.85 8.50
N ASN A 122 -35.93 7.00 9.71
CA ASN A 122 -36.54 5.87 10.44
C ASN A 122 -37.79 5.32 9.73
N CYS A 123 -38.60 6.18 9.11
CA CYS A 123 -39.73 5.75 8.28
C CYS A 123 -39.27 4.94 7.06
N LEU A 124 -38.22 5.41 6.35
CA LEU A 124 -37.67 4.74 5.16
C LEU A 124 -37.03 3.38 5.50
N ILE A 125 -36.43 3.25 6.69
CA ILE A 125 -35.95 1.96 7.20
C ILE A 125 -37.13 1.01 7.40
N GLY A 126 -38.17 1.46 8.09
CA GLY A 126 -39.37 0.64 8.36
C GLY A 126 -40.05 0.13 7.09
N LYS A 127 -40.03 0.92 6.01
CA LYS A 127 -40.59 0.57 4.69
C LYS A 127 -39.61 -0.17 3.76
N GLN A 128 -38.36 -0.44 4.18
CA GLN A 128 -37.29 -1.03 3.37
C GLN A 128 -36.92 -0.26 2.08
N MET A 129 -37.36 0.98 1.92
CA MET A 129 -37.07 1.79 0.73
C MET A 129 -35.70 2.46 0.78
N LEU A 130 -35.11 2.57 1.97
CA LEU A 130 -33.84 3.26 2.17
C LEU A 130 -32.69 2.62 1.37
N TYR A 131 -32.69 1.29 1.20
CA TYR A 131 -31.58 0.56 0.58
C TYR A 131 -31.29 0.96 -0.87
N ASP A 132 -32.31 1.42 -1.60
CA ASP A 132 -32.22 1.85 -2.99
C ASP A 132 -31.66 3.27 -3.13
N ILE A 133 -31.95 4.12 -2.15
CA ILE A 133 -31.59 5.55 -2.18
C ILE A 133 -30.43 5.91 -1.23
N LEU A 134 -29.99 4.99 -0.37
CA LEU A 134 -28.97 5.23 0.66
C LEU A 134 -27.71 5.91 0.10
N LEU A 135 -27.19 5.38 -1.01
CA LEU A 135 -26.00 5.91 -1.67
C LEU A 135 -26.26 7.19 -2.50
N HIS A 136 -27.48 7.69 -2.57
CA HIS A 136 -27.81 8.99 -3.16
C HIS A 136 -28.01 10.07 -2.09
N ILE A 137 -28.18 9.67 -0.82
CA ILE A 137 -28.25 10.58 0.31
C ILE A 137 -26.86 11.09 0.66
N ARG A 138 -26.77 12.41 0.84
CA ARG A 138 -25.56 13.14 1.25
C ARG A 138 -25.65 13.68 2.65
N VAL A 139 -26.85 14.09 3.08
CA VAL A 139 -27.08 14.74 4.38
C VAL A 139 -28.16 13.98 5.14
N PHE A 140 -27.79 13.47 6.31
CA PHE A 140 -28.70 12.95 7.32
C PHE A 140 -28.75 13.96 8.46
N ALA A 141 -29.90 14.62 8.63
CA ALA A 141 -30.06 15.74 9.56
C ALA A 141 -31.02 15.40 10.70
N ARG A 142 -30.96 16.15 11.81
CA ARG A 142 -31.73 15.89 13.03
C ARG A 142 -31.60 14.44 13.53
N MET A 143 -30.42 13.84 13.39
CA MET A 143 -30.16 12.45 13.77
C MET A 143 -29.89 12.33 15.27
N THR A 144 -30.58 11.41 15.95
CA THR A 144 -30.25 11.02 17.33
C THR A 144 -28.94 10.20 17.36
N PRO A 145 -28.25 10.08 18.51
CA PRO A 145 -27.06 9.24 18.62
C PRO A 145 -27.27 7.81 18.11
N THR A 146 -28.43 7.22 18.40
CA THR A 146 -28.82 5.88 17.91
C THR A 146 -29.01 5.85 16.40
N ASP A 147 -29.62 6.89 15.81
CA ASP A 147 -29.77 6.98 14.36
C ASP A 147 -28.42 7.08 13.66
N LYS A 148 -27.43 7.78 14.26
CA LYS A 148 -26.07 7.88 13.69
C LYS A 148 -25.41 6.50 13.59
N VAL A 149 -25.52 5.70 14.65
CA VAL A 149 -25.03 4.31 14.66
C VAL A 149 -25.68 3.51 13.54
N ARG A 150 -27.02 3.54 13.46
CA ARG A 150 -27.76 2.79 12.46
C ARG A 150 -27.42 3.21 11.04
N CYS A 151 -27.23 4.51 10.81
CA CYS A 151 -26.80 5.05 9.52
C CYS A 151 -25.43 4.49 9.12
N VAL A 152 -24.46 4.42 10.05
CA VAL A 152 -23.14 3.83 9.77
C VAL A 152 -23.26 2.34 9.46
N GLU A 153 -24.03 1.57 10.23
CA GLU A 153 -24.26 0.12 9.98
C GLU A 153 -24.81 -0.14 8.57
N LEU A 154 -25.83 0.62 8.14
CA LEU A 154 -26.41 0.47 6.81
C LEU A 154 -25.39 0.79 5.69
N HIS A 155 -24.46 1.73 5.93
CA HIS A 155 -23.38 1.98 4.99
C HIS A 155 -22.31 0.86 5.01
N MET A 156 -22.09 0.21 6.16
CA MET A 156 -21.16 -0.91 6.30
C MET A 156 -21.60 -2.12 5.45
N GLU A 157 -22.90 -2.34 5.33
CA GLU A 157 -23.45 -3.39 4.44
C GLU A 157 -23.10 -3.17 2.96
N ARG A 158 -22.82 -1.92 2.56
CA ARG A 158 -22.49 -1.55 1.17
C ARG A 158 -20.99 -1.31 0.94
N GLY A 159 -20.18 -1.14 1.99
CA GLY A 159 -18.75 -0.90 1.85
C GLY A 159 -18.00 -0.60 3.14
N ILE A 160 -16.71 -0.28 3.01
CA ILE A 160 -15.86 0.10 4.15
C ILE A 160 -16.16 1.55 4.52
N THR A 161 -16.47 1.76 5.80
CA THR A 161 -16.86 3.05 6.36
C THR A 161 -15.78 3.60 7.28
N ALA A 162 -15.57 4.91 7.23
CA ALA A 162 -14.82 5.64 8.24
C ALA A 162 -15.72 6.73 8.80
N MET A 163 -15.72 6.90 10.12
CA MET A 163 -16.48 7.93 10.82
C MET A 163 -15.51 8.88 11.51
N CYS A 164 -15.72 10.18 11.37
CA CYS A 164 -15.01 11.19 12.14
C CYS A 164 -16.02 12.07 12.90
N GLY A 165 -15.72 12.37 14.15
CA GLY A 165 -16.59 13.16 15.03
C GLY A 165 -15.80 13.70 16.23
N ASP A 166 -16.36 14.68 16.91
CA ASP A 166 -15.73 15.35 18.05
C ASP A 166 -16.58 15.32 19.33
N GLY A 167 -17.88 15.02 19.22
CA GLY A 167 -18.84 15.02 20.31
C GLY A 167 -19.15 13.64 20.91
N GLY A 168 -19.61 13.63 22.16
CA GLY A 168 -20.06 12.40 22.85
C GLY A 168 -21.24 11.71 22.16
N ASN A 169 -22.05 12.45 21.41
CA ASN A 169 -23.13 11.92 20.58
C ASN A 169 -22.64 11.08 19.38
N ASP A 170 -21.36 11.16 19.01
CA ASP A 170 -20.76 10.39 17.93
C ASP A 170 -20.07 9.11 18.42
N CYS A 171 -19.93 8.93 19.74
CA CYS A 171 -19.18 7.81 20.33
C CYS A 171 -19.63 6.44 19.84
N GLY A 172 -20.96 6.22 19.76
CA GLY A 172 -21.51 4.96 19.25
C GLY A 172 -21.13 4.72 17.79
N ALA A 173 -21.27 5.75 16.95
CA ALA A 173 -20.99 5.66 15.51
C ALA A 173 -19.50 5.49 15.21
N LEU A 174 -18.64 6.17 15.98
CA LEU A 174 -17.17 6.04 15.92
C LEU A 174 -16.72 4.61 16.24
N ARG A 175 -17.36 3.98 17.23
CA ARG A 175 -17.03 2.61 17.65
C ARG A 175 -17.50 1.54 16.65
N VAL A 176 -18.63 1.75 16.00
CA VAL A 176 -19.22 0.78 15.07
C VAL A 176 -18.56 0.85 13.68
N ALA A 177 -18.11 2.03 13.24
CA ALA A 177 -17.42 2.17 11.96
C ALA A 177 -16.15 1.29 11.89
N HIS A 178 -15.80 0.82 10.68
CA HIS A 178 -14.55 0.06 10.49
C HIS A 178 -13.32 0.86 10.92
N VAL A 179 -13.36 2.18 10.75
CA VAL A 179 -12.36 3.13 11.24
C VAL A 179 -13.06 4.31 11.90
N GLY A 180 -12.90 4.46 13.21
CA GLY A 180 -13.30 5.66 13.94
C GLY A 180 -12.12 6.63 14.08
N LEU A 181 -12.37 7.94 13.88
CA LEU A 181 -11.42 9.01 14.17
C LEU A 181 -12.07 10.09 15.04
N ALA A 182 -11.62 10.22 16.28
CA ALA A 182 -11.98 11.34 17.14
C ALA A 182 -11.15 12.59 16.79
N LEU A 183 -11.81 13.72 16.57
CA LEU A 183 -11.17 15.01 16.26
C LEU A 183 -11.05 15.94 17.48
N SER A 184 -11.07 15.36 18.69
CA SER A 184 -10.97 16.08 19.96
C SER A 184 -10.34 15.17 21.01
N ASP A 185 -9.77 15.76 22.06
CA ASP A 185 -9.30 15.05 23.26
C ASP A 185 -10.44 14.74 24.26
N ALA A 186 -11.70 14.95 23.85
CA ALA A 186 -12.89 14.77 24.67
C ALA A 186 -13.30 13.28 24.76
N GLU A 187 -14.48 13.00 25.32
CA GLU A 187 -15.05 11.65 25.51
C GLU A 187 -15.03 10.78 24.24
N ALA A 188 -15.15 11.38 23.06
CA ALA A 188 -15.06 10.69 21.77
C ALA A 188 -13.70 9.98 21.56
N SER A 189 -12.63 10.49 22.15
CA SER A 189 -11.28 9.93 22.03
C SER A 189 -11.12 8.60 22.78
N ILE A 190 -11.90 8.39 23.85
CA ILE A 190 -11.83 7.18 24.68
C ILE A 190 -12.34 5.95 23.90
N VAL A 191 -13.31 6.15 23.01
CA VAL A 191 -13.98 5.06 22.29
C VAL A 191 -13.44 4.82 20.89
N SER A 192 -12.67 5.77 20.34
CA SER A 192 -12.22 5.75 18.96
C SER A 192 -10.83 5.12 18.85
N PRO A 193 -10.58 4.24 17.85
CA PRO A 193 -9.25 3.64 17.67
C PRO A 193 -8.18 4.66 17.26
N PHE A 194 -8.59 5.79 16.67
CA PHE A 194 -7.69 6.90 16.33
C PHE A 194 -8.21 8.19 16.96
N SER A 195 -7.30 9.00 17.49
CA SER A 195 -7.59 10.33 18.02
C SER A 195 -6.64 11.36 17.43
N SER A 196 -7.14 12.58 17.23
CA SER A 196 -6.36 13.72 16.77
C SER A 196 -6.71 14.94 17.61
N SER A 197 -5.68 15.57 18.19
CA SER A 197 -5.82 16.84 18.90
C SER A 197 -6.14 18.00 17.94
N ASN A 198 -5.78 17.85 16.66
CA ASN A 198 -6.16 18.81 15.63
C ASN A 198 -7.59 18.54 15.17
N ARG A 199 -8.48 19.51 15.40
CA ARG A 199 -9.90 19.45 15.02
C ARG A 199 -10.14 19.55 13.50
N SER A 200 -9.12 19.35 12.69
CA SER A 200 -9.12 19.46 11.23
C SER A 200 -9.61 18.16 10.58
N ILE A 201 -10.39 18.28 9.51
CA ILE A 201 -10.81 17.12 8.70
C ILE A 201 -9.62 16.54 7.93
N ASN A 202 -8.54 17.31 7.75
CA ASN A 202 -7.32 16.84 7.12
C ASN A 202 -6.69 15.64 7.86
N SER A 203 -6.93 15.50 9.17
CA SER A 203 -6.52 14.31 9.93
C SER A 203 -7.11 13.01 9.36
N CYS A 204 -8.32 13.04 8.81
CA CYS A 204 -8.93 11.90 8.13
C CYS A 204 -8.23 11.59 6.80
N VAL A 205 -7.87 12.63 6.03
CA VAL A 205 -7.11 12.48 4.79
C VAL A 205 -5.75 11.84 5.06
N GLU A 206 -5.02 12.34 6.06
CA GLU A 206 -3.73 11.81 6.46
C GLU A 206 -3.83 10.36 6.96
N LEU A 207 -4.84 10.04 7.77
CA LEU A 207 -5.09 8.67 8.22
C LEU A 207 -5.26 7.70 7.05
N ILE A 208 -6.01 8.11 6.01
CA ILE A 208 -6.21 7.28 4.83
C ILE A 208 -4.94 7.18 3.97
N LYS A 209 -4.16 8.26 3.83
CA LYS A 209 -2.84 8.23 3.15
C LYS A 209 -1.91 7.24 3.85
N GLN A 210 -1.81 7.31 5.17
CA GLN A 210 -1.01 6.39 5.99
C GLN A 210 -1.51 4.95 5.86
N GLY A 211 -2.83 4.72 5.96
CA GLY A 211 -3.41 3.38 5.81
C GLY A 211 -3.14 2.75 4.44
N ARG A 212 -3.24 3.53 3.35
CA ARG A 212 -2.92 3.05 1.99
C ARG A 212 -1.43 2.78 1.82
N CYS A 213 -0.58 3.62 2.40
CA CYS A 213 0.86 3.42 2.42
C CYS A 213 1.24 2.14 3.18
N ALA A 214 0.73 1.98 4.40
CA ALA A 214 0.97 0.81 5.24
C ALA A 214 0.57 -0.47 4.52
N LEU A 215 -0.62 -0.53 3.92
CA LEU A 215 -1.06 -1.68 3.15
C LEU A 215 -0.13 -1.97 1.95
N ALA A 216 0.21 -0.95 1.16
CA ALA A 216 1.11 -1.11 0.01
C ALA A 216 2.51 -1.58 0.44
N THR A 217 3.04 -1.04 1.53
CA THR A 217 4.35 -1.39 2.09
C THR A 217 4.37 -2.81 2.62
N SER A 218 3.34 -3.23 3.36
CA SER A 218 3.20 -4.62 3.83
C SER A 218 3.17 -5.60 2.67
N PHE A 219 2.42 -5.31 1.61
CA PHE A 219 2.39 -6.17 0.42
C PHE A 219 3.74 -6.24 -0.30
N SER A 220 4.45 -5.12 -0.44
CA SER A 220 5.83 -5.14 -0.98
C SER A 220 6.77 -5.99 -0.13
N ASN A 221 6.63 -5.93 1.20
CA ASN A 221 7.43 -6.73 2.10
C ASN A 221 7.10 -8.23 1.99
N TYR A 222 5.82 -8.58 1.90
CA TYR A 222 5.40 -9.97 1.64
C TYR A 222 5.93 -10.49 0.31
N LYS A 223 5.87 -9.69 -0.76
CA LYS A 223 6.45 -10.07 -2.07
C LYS A 223 7.95 -10.33 -1.97
N TYR A 224 8.68 -9.50 -1.24
CA TYR A 224 10.11 -9.70 -1.00
C TYR A 224 10.38 -11.04 -0.30
N LEU A 225 9.67 -11.34 0.79
CA LEU A 225 9.86 -12.58 1.54
C LEU A 225 9.49 -13.82 0.72
N ILE A 226 8.39 -13.78 -0.04
CA ILE A 226 7.98 -14.85 -0.94
C ILE A 226 9.08 -15.09 -1.98
N MET A 227 9.52 -14.03 -2.68
CA MET A 227 10.57 -14.17 -3.70
C MET A 227 11.89 -14.66 -3.13
N ARG A 228 12.28 -14.22 -1.94
CA ARG A 228 13.47 -14.73 -1.23
C ARG A 228 13.34 -16.23 -0.99
N GLY A 229 12.16 -16.70 -0.56
CA GLY A 229 11.86 -18.13 -0.40
C GLY A 229 11.97 -18.91 -1.72
N GLU A 230 11.35 -18.41 -2.79
CA GLU A 230 11.35 -19.04 -4.12
C GLU A 230 12.76 -19.12 -4.72
N ILE A 231 13.53 -18.03 -4.67
CA ILE A 231 14.93 -18.01 -5.13
C ILE A 231 15.74 -19.03 -4.34
N THR A 232 15.57 -19.08 -3.02
CA THR A 232 16.26 -20.05 -2.17
C THR A 232 15.87 -21.48 -2.57
N ALA A 233 14.59 -21.76 -2.83
CA ALA A 233 14.13 -23.08 -3.25
C ALA A 233 14.73 -23.52 -4.60
N ILE A 234 14.73 -22.63 -5.59
CA ILE A 234 15.30 -22.89 -6.92
C ILE A 234 16.79 -23.17 -6.82
N LEU A 235 17.54 -22.30 -6.13
CA LEU A 235 18.98 -22.49 -5.98
C LEU A 235 19.31 -23.71 -5.11
N ARG A 236 18.46 -24.02 -4.11
CA ARG A 236 18.61 -25.25 -3.33
C ARG A 236 18.44 -26.51 -4.16
N PHE A 237 17.52 -26.51 -5.12
CA PHE A 237 17.36 -27.61 -6.07
C PHE A 237 18.64 -27.82 -6.90
N VAL A 238 19.29 -26.74 -7.33
CA VAL A 238 20.59 -26.81 -8.04
C VAL A 238 21.70 -27.30 -7.10
N THR A 239 21.81 -26.78 -5.88
CA THR A 239 22.82 -27.26 -4.94
C THR A 239 22.62 -28.73 -4.58
N LEU A 240 21.38 -29.22 -4.56
CA LEU A 240 21.07 -30.63 -4.35
C LEU A 240 21.55 -31.50 -5.51
N TYR A 241 21.42 -31.03 -6.75
CA TYR A 241 21.94 -31.72 -7.94
C TYR A 241 23.46 -31.95 -7.86
N TYR A 242 24.20 -30.92 -7.44
CA TYR A 242 25.66 -31.01 -7.23
C TYR A 242 26.05 -31.60 -5.86
N ASN A 243 25.07 -31.90 -5.00
CA ASN A 243 25.28 -32.32 -3.62
C ASN A 243 26.22 -31.38 -2.83
N THR A 244 26.03 -30.07 -2.99
CA THR A 244 26.78 -29.00 -2.33
C THR A 244 25.91 -28.20 -1.38
N THR A 245 26.53 -27.36 -0.54
CA THR A 245 25.80 -26.39 0.30
C THR A 245 26.57 -25.09 0.42
N TYR A 246 25.91 -23.97 0.74
CA TYR A 246 26.64 -22.73 1.00
C TYR A 246 27.44 -22.79 2.30
N SER A 247 28.52 -21.99 2.37
CA SER A 247 29.29 -21.80 3.59
C SER A 247 28.45 -21.22 4.73
N GLN A 248 28.83 -21.50 5.98
CA GLN A 248 28.09 -21.01 7.15
C GLN A 248 28.04 -19.47 7.21
N GLY A 249 29.15 -18.80 6.88
CA GLY A 249 29.22 -17.34 6.84
C GLY A 249 28.24 -16.75 5.82
N THR A 250 28.11 -17.41 4.66
CA THR A 250 27.16 -17.03 3.61
C THR A 250 25.70 -17.21 4.05
N TRP A 251 25.38 -18.34 4.71
CA TRP A 251 24.05 -18.58 5.28
C TRP A 251 23.64 -17.49 6.29
N ILE A 252 24.55 -17.14 7.21
CA ILE A 252 24.31 -16.09 8.19
C ILE A 252 24.11 -14.74 7.48
N PHE A 253 24.90 -14.45 6.45
CA PHE A 253 24.77 -13.20 5.70
C PHE A 253 23.42 -13.08 4.99
N PHE A 254 22.91 -14.15 4.36
CA PHE A 254 21.59 -14.14 3.73
C PHE A 254 20.45 -13.81 4.71
N ASP A 255 20.46 -14.45 5.88
CA ASP A 255 19.30 -14.43 6.75
C ASP A 255 19.40 -13.33 7.80
N ALA A 256 20.52 -13.27 8.51
CA ALA A 256 20.70 -12.33 9.61
C ALA A 256 20.99 -10.91 9.13
N VAL A 257 21.71 -10.76 8.02
CA VAL A 257 22.10 -9.43 7.51
C VAL A 257 21.15 -8.98 6.41
N MET A 258 21.12 -9.67 5.28
CA MET A 258 20.35 -9.20 4.11
C MET A 258 18.85 -9.22 4.36
N THR A 259 18.29 -10.37 4.75
CA THR A 259 16.83 -10.52 4.88
C THR A 259 16.27 -9.55 5.93
N ILE A 260 16.84 -9.49 7.12
CA ILE A 260 16.36 -8.61 8.20
C ILE A 260 16.50 -7.14 7.82
N LEU A 261 17.67 -6.69 7.37
CA LEU A 261 17.91 -5.28 7.06
C LEU A 261 17.07 -4.81 5.87
N LEU A 262 16.99 -5.61 4.79
CA LEU A 262 16.25 -5.22 3.60
C LEU A 262 14.75 -5.20 3.85
N THR A 263 14.21 -6.18 4.59
CA THR A 263 12.81 -6.19 5.05
C THR A 263 12.51 -4.93 5.86
N TYR A 264 13.34 -4.62 6.87
CA TYR A 264 13.18 -3.43 7.70
C TYR A 264 13.21 -2.15 6.86
N THR A 265 14.18 -1.98 5.97
CA THR A 265 14.31 -0.75 5.18
C THR A 265 13.19 -0.54 4.17
N ILE A 266 12.61 -1.61 3.60
CA ILE A 266 11.40 -1.53 2.75
C ILE A 266 10.24 -0.93 3.55
N THR A 267 10.09 -1.29 4.84
CA THR A 267 9.00 -0.79 5.69
C THR A 267 9.07 0.71 5.99
N GLN A 268 10.25 1.33 5.84
CA GLN A 268 10.44 2.76 6.12
C GLN A 268 9.96 3.71 5.00
N SER A 269 9.22 3.17 4.04
CA SER A 269 8.63 3.95 2.95
C SER A 269 7.50 4.86 3.46
N LYS A 270 7.61 6.16 3.17
CA LYS A 270 6.61 7.18 3.55
C LYS A 270 5.40 7.19 2.60
N PRO A 271 4.23 7.70 3.04
CA PRO A 271 3.04 7.82 2.19
C PRO A 271 3.25 8.82 1.05
N ALA A 272 2.57 8.58 -0.06
CA ALA A 272 2.51 9.56 -1.14
C ALA A 272 1.86 10.88 -0.65
N PRO A 273 2.34 12.05 -1.13
CA PRO A 273 1.85 13.36 -0.65
C PRO A 273 0.39 13.63 -1.01
N VAL A 274 -0.09 13.02 -2.10
CA VAL A 274 -1.45 13.20 -2.62
C VAL A 274 -2.18 11.86 -2.61
N LEU A 275 -3.45 11.89 -2.21
CA LEU A 275 -4.30 10.71 -2.20
C LEU A 275 -4.65 10.25 -3.63
N SER A 276 -4.18 9.06 -4.01
CA SER A 276 -4.45 8.49 -5.33
C SER A 276 -5.92 8.11 -5.52
N ARG A 277 -6.42 8.11 -6.76
CA ARG A 277 -7.79 7.66 -7.06
C ARG A 277 -8.03 6.16 -6.78
N TYR A 278 -7.01 5.35 -6.95
CA TYR A 278 -7.10 3.89 -6.82
C TYR A 278 -6.85 3.43 -5.38
N ARG A 279 -7.39 2.26 -5.03
CA ARG A 279 -7.10 1.57 -3.76
C ARG A 279 -5.93 0.60 -3.95
N PRO A 280 -5.08 0.37 -2.94
CA PRO A 280 -4.06 -0.67 -3.00
C PRO A 280 -4.72 -2.05 -3.18
N THR A 281 -4.04 -2.95 -3.87
CA THR A 281 -4.50 -4.34 -4.04
C THR A 281 -4.43 -5.08 -2.70
N ALA A 282 -5.58 -5.50 -2.17
CA ALA A 282 -5.65 -6.27 -0.92
C ALA A 282 -5.59 -7.80 -1.14
N ARG A 283 -5.39 -8.27 -2.38
CA ARG A 283 -5.32 -9.69 -2.73
C ARG A 283 -3.88 -10.11 -3.01
N LEU A 284 -3.37 -11.05 -2.21
CA LEU A 284 -1.99 -11.54 -2.33
C LEU A 284 -1.76 -12.21 -3.70
N LEU A 285 -2.68 -13.08 -4.13
CA LEU A 285 -2.66 -13.75 -5.43
C LEU A 285 -3.41 -12.95 -6.50
N GLY A 286 -3.28 -11.63 -6.50
CA GLY A 286 -3.81 -10.78 -7.55
C GLY A 286 -3.01 -10.93 -8.85
N PHE A 287 -3.65 -10.72 -10.00
CA PHE A 287 -2.98 -10.80 -11.32
C PHE A 287 -1.75 -9.88 -11.42
N GLU A 288 -1.82 -8.64 -10.91
CA GLU A 288 -0.67 -7.73 -10.88
C GLU A 288 0.49 -8.30 -10.02
N THR A 289 0.18 -8.96 -8.90
CA THR A 289 1.21 -9.56 -8.02
C THR A 289 1.81 -10.81 -8.63
N LEU A 290 0.99 -11.70 -9.20
CA LEU A 290 1.45 -12.93 -9.86
C LEU A 290 2.28 -12.64 -11.11
N GLY A 291 1.86 -11.70 -11.95
CA GLY A 291 2.64 -11.31 -13.13
C GLY A 291 4.01 -10.72 -12.77
N SER A 292 4.05 -9.93 -11.68
CA SER A 292 5.30 -9.39 -11.12
C SER A 292 6.22 -10.50 -10.63
N THR A 293 5.75 -11.38 -9.74
CA THR A 293 6.58 -12.44 -9.15
C THR A 293 7.01 -13.49 -10.18
N MET A 294 6.09 -13.97 -11.03
CA MET A 294 6.39 -15.01 -12.02
C MET A 294 7.42 -14.56 -13.05
N GLY A 295 7.33 -13.30 -13.53
CA GLY A 295 8.30 -12.79 -14.49
C GLY A 295 9.72 -12.71 -13.91
N VAL A 296 9.85 -12.27 -12.65
CA VAL A 296 11.14 -12.26 -11.95
C VAL A 296 11.66 -13.67 -11.70
N ILE A 297 10.79 -14.63 -11.35
CA ILE A 297 11.17 -16.05 -11.20
C ILE A 297 11.76 -16.59 -12.51
N ILE A 298 11.08 -16.37 -13.64
CA ILE A 298 11.54 -16.84 -14.96
C ILE A 298 12.90 -16.24 -15.31
N LEU A 299 13.08 -14.93 -15.10
CA LEU A 299 14.37 -14.27 -15.31
C LEU A 299 15.46 -14.88 -14.43
N ASN A 300 15.19 -15.09 -13.14
CA ASN A 300 16.15 -15.69 -12.22
C ASN A 300 16.55 -17.11 -12.62
N ILE A 301 15.62 -17.92 -13.13
CA ILE A 301 15.91 -19.27 -13.65
C ILE A 301 16.80 -19.19 -14.89
N ILE A 302 16.48 -18.33 -15.86
CA ILE A 302 17.28 -18.17 -17.09
C ILE A 302 18.73 -17.78 -16.76
N PHE A 303 18.91 -16.81 -15.85
CA PHE A 303 20.24 -16.38 -15.42
C PHE A 303 20.95 -17.44 -14.58
N CYS A 304 20.22 -18.22 -13.78
CA CYS A 304 20.79 -19.36 -13.06
C CYS A 304 21.38 -20.40 -14.02
N ILE A 305 20.60 -20.81 -15.03
CA ILE A 305 21.07 -21.72 -16.08
C ILE A 305 22.29 -21.11 -16.79
N SER A 306 22.22 -19.83 -17.15
CA SER A 306 23.31 -19.14 -17.85
C SER A 306 24.62 -19.11 -17.05
N VAL A 307 24.54 -18.88 -15.73
CA VAL A 307 25.71 -18.86 -14.84
C VAL A 307 26.31 -20.25 -14.68
N ILE A 308 25.48 -21.28 -14.50
CA ILE A 308 25.94 -22.68 -14.40
C ILE A 308 26.59 -23.13 -15.72
N SER A 309 25.95 -22.84 -16.86
CA SER A 309 26.54 -23.12 -18.16
C SER A 309 27.87 -22.38 -18.32
N TYR A 310 27.94 -21.10 -17.95
CA TYR A 310 29.16 -20.32 -18.02
C TYR A 310 30.29 -20.91 -17.16
N LEU A 311 29.98 -21.44 -15.98
CA LEU A 311 30.92 -22.15 -15.10
C LEU A 311 31.40 -23.46 -15.75
N ASN A 312 30.48 -24.31 -16.21
CA ASN A 312 30.80 -25.62 -16.80
C ASN A 312 31.65 -25.51 -18.09
N TYR A 313 31.54 -24.41 -18.83
CA TYR A 313 32.38 -24.16 -20.01
C TYR A 313 33.81 -23.75 -19.66
N GLN A 314 34.13 -23.42 -18.41
CA GLN A 314 35.46 -22.95 -18.06
C GLN A 314 36.46 -24.10 -17.93
N PRO A 315 37.69 -23.95 -18.49
CA PRO A 315 38.70 -24.99 -18.41
C PRO A 315 39.18 -25.24 -16.98
N PHE A 316 39.14 -24.23 -16.10
CA PHE A 316 39.53 -24.40 -14.69
C PHE A 316 38.49 -25.18 -13.87
N HIS A 317 37.24 -25.29 -14.35
CA HIS A 317 36.16 -26.01 -13.68
C HIS A 317 35.93 -27.38 -14.30
N ALA A 318 36.02 -27.50 -15.64
CA ALA A 318 35.81 -28.76 -16.35
C ALA A 318 36.73 -29.92 -15.91
N CYS A 319 37.95 -29.62 -15.46
CA CYS A 319 38.88 -30.63 -14.93
C CYS A 319 38.77 -30.83 -13.41
N ASN A 320 37.92 -30.05 -12.75
CA ASN A 320 37.93 -29.80 -11.32
C ASN A 320 36.51 -29.81 -10.69
N GLU A 321 35.56 -30.49 -11.33
CA GLU A 321 34.19 -30.61 -10.84
C GLU A 321 34.14 -31.22 -9.44
N PHE A 322 33.23 -30.72 -8.60
CA PHE A 322 33.10 -31.22 -7.24
C PHE A 322 32.59 -32.67 -7.21
N ASP A 323 33.46 -33.59 -6.81
CA ASP A 323 33.08 -34.98 -6.56
C ASP A 323 32.53 -35.16 -5.14
N SER A 324 31.20 -35.18 -5.05
CA SER A 324 30.50 -35.36 -3.76
C SER A 324 30.60 -36.77 -3.19
N SER A 325 31.04 -37.78 -3.96
CA SER A 325 31.16 -39.16 -3.48
C SER A 325 32.31 -39.35 -2.47
N VAL A 326 33.28 -38.44 -2.50
CA VAL A 326 34.49 -38.48 -1.64
C VAL A 326 34.22 -37.88 -0.26
N VAL A 327 33.12 -37.15 -0.08
CA VAL A 327 32.77 -36.45 1.16
C VAL A 327 31.59 -37.13 1.84
N ASP A 328 31.75 -37.43 3.13
CA ASP A 328 30.64 -37.95 3.94
C ASP A 328 29.51 -36.91 4.02
N MET A 329 28.32 -37.29 3.54
CA MET A 329 27.13 -36.44 3.50
C MET A 329 26.71 -35.97 4.91
N PHE A 330 27.02 -36.73 5.98
CA PHE A 330 26.77 -36.30 7.36
C PHE A 330 27.64 -35.11 7.78
N ARG A 331 28.79 -34.90 7.12
CA ARG A 331 29.70 -33.77 7.35
C ARG A 331 29.35 -32.60 6.45
N TRP A 332 28.12 -32.11 6.53
CA TRP A 332 27.57 -31.06 5.66
C TRP A 332 28.43 -29.79 5.55
N LYS A 333 29.22 -29.44 6.58
CA LYS A 333 30.14 -28.29 6.55
C LYS A 333 31.23 -28.41 5.47
N GLN A 334 31.55 -29.62 5.05
CA GLN A 334 32.59 -29.92 4.06
C GLN A 334 32.09 -29.78 2.62
N LEU A 335 30.77 -29.79 2.42
CA LEU A 335 30.12 -29.72 1.10
C LEU A 335 30.04 -28.30 0.52
N GLY A 336 30.60 -27.30 1.21
CA GLY A 336 30.51 -25.89 0.82
C GLY A 336 31.78 -25.23 0.35
N ASP A 337 32.90 -25.95 0.38
CA ASP A 337 34.21 -25.43 0.00
C ASP A 337 34.52 -25.75 -1.48
N ASN A 338 33.67 -25.32 -2.41
CA ASN A 338 33.80 -25.58 -3.86
C ASN A 338 33.39 -24.37 -4.71
N TYR A 339 33.59 -24.46 -6.03
CA TYR A 339 33.29 -23.37 -6.96
C TYR A 339 31.79 -23.22 -7.18
N GLU A 340 31.05 -24.32 -7.23
CA GLU A 340 29.61 -24.37 -7.48
C GLU A 340 28.84 -23.67 -6.35
N SER A 341 29.17 -23.97 -5.10
CA SER A 341 28.55 -23.34 -3.93
C SER A 341 28.81 -21.83 -3.90
N GLU A 342 30.02 -21.40 -4.25
CA GLU A 342 30.43 -19.99 -4.24
C GLU A 342 29.72 -19.20 -5.35
N VAL A 343 29.71 -19.73 -6.58
CA VAL A 343 29.05 -19.09 -7.72
C VAL A 343 27.55 -18.96 -7.48
N LEU A 344 26.91 -20.02 -6.97
CA LEU A 344 25.49 -20.00 -6.64
C LEU A 344 25.20 -19.06 -5.45
N ALA A 345 26.11 -18.96 -4.48
CA ALA A 345 25.98 -18.01 -3.38
C ALA A 345 25.98 -16.56 -3.87
N PHE A 346 26.91 -16.18 -4.76
CA PHE A 346 26.92 -14.84 -5.34
C PHE A 346 25.66 -14.56 -6.15
N LEU A 347 25.23 -15.52 -6.98
CA LEU A 347 23.98 -15.39 -7.72
C LEU A 347 22.79 -15.13 -6.78
N ALA A 348 22.69 -15.87 -5.67
CA ALA A 348 21.66 -15.67 -4.66
C ALA A 348 21.73 -14.26 -4.04
N MET A 349 22.92 -13.81 -3.63
CA MET A 349 23.11 -12.47 -3.05
C MET A 349 22.63 -11.37 -4.01
N PHE A 350 23.06 -11.41 -5.27
CA PHE A 350 22.66 -10.41 -6.26
C PHE A 350 21.15 -10.48 -6.57
N GLN A 351 20.57 -11.68 -6.65
CA GLN A 351 19.12 -11.84 -6.86
C GLN A 351 18.31 -11.29 -5.67
N PHE A 352 18.75 -11.50 -4.43
CA PHE A 352 18.14 -10.90 -3.24
C PHE A 352 18.19 -9.37 -3.26
N MET A 353 19.31 -8.79 -3.71
CA MET A 353 19.44 -7.34 -3.90
C MET A 353 18.52 -6.82 -5.00
N ALA A 354 18.37 -7.57 -6.09
CA ALA A 354 17.50 -7.22 -7.20
C ALA A 354 16.03 -7.15 -6.78
N ILE A 355 15.52 -8.18 -6.09
CA ILE A 355 14.13 -8.19 -5.63
C ILE A 355 13.86 -7.11 -4.59
N SER A 356 14.84 -6.80 -3.74
CA SER A 356 14.71 -5.78 -2.70
C SER A 356 14.49 -4.39 -3.30
N PHE A 357 15.32 -4.02 -4.28
CA PHE A 357 15.17 -2.76 -5.01
C PHE A 357 13.85 -2.72 -5.79
N THR A 358 13.55 -3.82 -6.49
CA THR A 358 12.36 -3.97 -7.32
C THR A 358 11.07 -3.69 -6.53
N TYR A 359 10.94 -4.24 -5.32
CA TYR A 359 9.76 -4.01 -4.49
C TYR A 359 9.78 -2.70 -3.68
N ASN A 360 10.92 -2.02 -3.63
CA ASN A 360 11.05 -0.64 -3.14
C ASN A 360 10.64 0.42 -4.19
N LEU A 361 10.42 0.04 -5.46
CA LEU A 361 9.89 0.94 -6.48
C LEU A 361 8.48 1.42 -6.10
N GLY A 362 8.42 2.58 -5.43
CA GLY A 362 7.19 3.27 -5.09
C GLY A 362 6.53 3.84 -6.34
N SER A 363 5.21 3.70 -6.48
CA SER A 363 4.54 4.16 -7.71
C SER A 363 3.16 4.81 -7.54
N LEU A 364 2.46 4.65 -6.41
CA LEU A 364 1.12 5.28 -6.30
C LEU A 364 0.69 5.65 -4.87
N HIS A 365 0.97 4.79 -3.89
CA HIS A 365 0.55 4.98 -2.49
C HIS A 365 1.71 5.31 -1.55
N ARG A 366 2.94 5.17 -2.05
CA ARG A 366 4.19 5.38 -1.33
C ARG A 366 4.99 6.41 -2.08
N GLU A 367 5.85 7.13 -1.36
CA GLU A 367 6.85 7.98 -1.97
C GLU A 367 7.77 7.20 -2.93
N THR A 368 8.40 7.94 -3.83
CA THR A 368 9.33 7.38 -4.81
C THR A 368 10.57 6.79 -4.13
N TRP A 369 11.17 5.78 -4.77
CA TRP A 369 12.25 4.98 -4.19
C TRP A 369 13.46 5.81 -3.73
N TRP A 370 13.80 6.91 -4.41
CA TRP A 370 14.93 7.77 -4.04
C TRP A 370 14.72 8.53 -2.72
N LYS A 371 13.47 8.74 -2.30
CA LYS A 371 13.14 9.38 -1.02
C LYS A 371 13.33 8.44 0.17
N ASN A 372 13.31 7.12 -0.06
CA ASN A 372 13.67 6.13 0.96
C ASN A 372 15.20 6.05 1.11
N LYS A 373 15.78 7.09 1.73
CA LYS A 373 17.23 7.24 1.89
C LYS A 373 17.85 6.07 2.67
N LEU A 374 17.13 5.55 3.66
CA LEU A 374 17.62 4.44 4.49
C LEU A 374 17.82 3.18 3.65
N HIS A 375 16.80 2.80 2.88
CA HIS A 375 16.90 1.65 1.97
C HIS A 375 18.01 1.83 0.95
N ASN A 376 18.09 2.99 0.29
CA ASN A 376 19.12 3.23 -0.72
C ASN A 376 20.53 3.16 -0.15
N LEU A 377 20.74 3.68 1.07
CA LEU A 377 22.03 3.60 1.76
C LEU A 377 22.44 2.14 2.01
N PHE A 378 21.58 1.36 2.66
CA PHE A 378 21.89 -0.06 2.93
C PHE A 378 22.02 -0.87 1.64
N TRP A 379 21.19 -0.59 0.66
CA TRP A 379 21.22 -1.28 -0.62
C TRP A 379 22.55 -1.04 -1.35
N VAL A 380 22.99 0.22 -1.44
CA VAL A 380 24.28 0.60 -2.05
C VAL A 380 25.46 0.02 -1.25
N THR A 381 25.41 0.07 0.08
CA THR A 381 26.49 -0.49 0.91
C THR A 381 26.62 -2.00 0.72
N ILE A 382 25.51 -2.75 0.73
CA ILE A 382 25.52 -4.21 0.57
C ILE A 382 25.95 -4.61 -0.85
N ILE A 383 25.47 -3.94 -1.90
CA ILE A 383 25.86 -4.28 -3.27
C ILE A 383 27.34 -4.01 -3.54
N ILE A 384 27.89 -2.91 -2.98
CA ILE A 384 29.33 -2.61 -3.04
C ILE A 384 30.09 -3.69 -2.27
N PHE A 385 29.67 -4.04 -1.06
CA PHE A 385 30.30 -5.08 -0.25
C PHE A 385 30.36 -6.43 -0.98
N ILE A 386 29.24 -6.90 -1.55
CA ILE A 386 29.19 -8.14 -2.33
C ILE A 386 30.10 -8.05 -3.57
N SER A 387 30.08 -6.92 -4.28
CA SER A 387 30.92 -6.70 -5.46
C SER A 387 32.41 -6.69 -5.11
N CYS A 388 32.78 -6.08 -3.98
CA CYS A 388 34.14 -6.08 -3.48
C CYS A 388 34.60 -7.50 -3.12
N ILE A 389 33.78 -8.29 -2.40
CA ILE A 389 34.14 -9.67 -2.06
C ILE A 389 34.30 -10.53 -3.32
N LEU A 390 33.47 -10.34 -4.35
CA LEU A 390 33.57 -11.08 -5.60
C LEU A 390 34.81 -10.70 -6.42
N LEU A 391 35.19 -9.43 -6.46
CA LEU A 391 36.23 -8.93 -7.38
C LEU A 391 37.62 -8.87 -6.74
N THR A 392 37.71 -8.78 -5.41
CA THR A 392 39.00 -8.72 -4.72
C THR A 392 39.73 -10.07 -4.76
N ASP A 393 41.06 -9.98 -4.62
CA ASP A 393 41.91 -11.16 -4.44
C ASP A 393 41.70 -11.77 -3.04
N PRO A 394 42.17 -13.01 -2.82
CA PRO A 394 42.05 -13.69 -1.53
C PRO A 394 42.48 -12.78 -0.38
N ASN A 395 41.57 -12.58 0.56
CA ASN A 395 41.75 -11.68 1.69
C ASN A 395 41.15 -12.27 2.96
N ASN A 396 41.43 -11.63 4.09
CA ASN A 396 40.96 -12.07 5.41
C ASN A 396 39.45 -12.30 5.47
N LEU A 397 38.66 -11.42 4.85
CA LEU A 397 37.19 -11.48 4.89
C LEU A 397 36.64 -12.61 3.99
N GLY A 398 37.19 -12.76 2.79
CA GLY A 398 36.88 -13.87 1.88
C GLY A 398 37.18 -15.21 2.53
N CYS A 399 38.36 -15.36 3.14
CA CYS A 399 38.72 -16.58 3.86
C CYS A 399 37.85 -16.86 5.09
N LEU A 400 37.44 -15.83 5.84
CA LEU A 400 36.48 -15.98 6.94
C LEU A 400 35.13 -16.49 6.44
N MET A 401 34.67 -16.01 5.29
CA MET A 401 33.43 -16.45 4.65
C MET A 401 33.59 -17.72 3.79
N ARG A 402 34.82 -18.23 3.63
CA ARG A 402 35.19 -19.35 2.73
C ARG A 402 34.84 -19.07 1.25
N ILE A 403 35.08 -17.85 0.81
CA ILE A 403 34.83 -17.32 -0.54
C ILE A 403 36.17 -16.85 -1.11
N ASN A 404 36.47 -17.20 -2.37
CA ASN A 404 37.73 -16.86 -3.05
C ASN A 404 38.97 -17.10 -2.16
N CYS A 405 39.04 -18.26 -1.52
CA CYS A 405 40.12 -18.61 -0.59
C CYS A 405 40.57 -20.06 -0.78
N GLY A 406 41.64 -20.45 -0.11
CA GLY A 406 42.21 -21.79 -0.17
C GLY A 406 43.18 -22.05 0.97
N ASP A 407 43.84 -23.19 0.96
CA ASP A 407 44.93 -23.49 1.87
C ASP A 407 46.09 -22.52 1.64
N LYS A 408 46.80 -22.19 2.73
CA LYS A 408 47.90 -21.22 2.74
C LYS A 408 48.97 -21.55 1.67
N THR A 409 49.26 -22.83 1.48
CA THR A 409 50.22 -23.32 0.47
C THR A 409 49.78 -23.06 -0.98
N PHE A 410 48.48 -23.10 -1.27
CA PHE A 410 47.94 -22.83 -2.60
C PHE A 410 47.84 -21.33 -2.87
N ILE A 411 47.48 -20.53 -1.85
CA ILE A 411 47.47 -19.06 -1.95
C ILE A 411 48.87 -18.54 -2.30
N GLU A 412 49.90 -19.07 -1.63
CA GLU A 412 51.30 -18.71 -1.88
C GLU A 412 51.77 -19.14 -3.27
N LYS A 413 51.42 -20.35 -3.72
CA LYS A 413 51.70 -20.83 -5.09
C LYS A 413 51.08 -19.95 -6.18
N LEU A 414 49.91 -19.39 -5.92
CA LEU A 414 49.22 -18.48 -6.84
C LEU A 414 49.74 -17.03 -6.76
N GLY A 415 50.70 -16.74 -5.86
CA GLY A 415 51.33 -15.43 -5.73
C GLY A 415 50.47 -14.39 -5.00
N TYR A 416 49.48 -14.81 -4.20
CA TYR A 416 48.64 -13.91 -3.42
C TYR A 416 49.20 -13.70 -2.01
N ALA A 417 48.87 -12.55 -1.40
CA ALA A 417 49.21 -12.29 -0.02
C ALA A 417 48.48 -13.26 0.93
N LEU A 418 49.24 -13.84 1.87
CA LEU A 418 48.68 -14.76 2.86
C LEU A 418 47.71 -14.03 3.82
N PRO A 419 46.53 -14.61 4.10
CA PRO A 419 45.63 -14.07 5.10
C PRO A 419 46.28 -14.12 6.48
N THR A 420 46.05 -13.08 7.30
CA THR A 420 46.58 -13.01 8.67
C THR A 420 45.74 -13.80 9.66
N ILE A 421 44.52 -14.18 9.28
CA ILE A 421 43.58 -14.93 10.12
C ILE A 421 43.85 -16.43 9.97
N ASP A 422 43.80 -17.17 11.08
CA ASP A 422 43.82 -18.62 11.05
C ASP A 422 42.41 -19.18 10.82
N TYR A 423 42.24 -20.00 9.80
CA TYR A 423 40.95 -20.59 9.42
C TYR A 423 41.10 -22.11 9.25
N PRO A 424 40.01 -22.88 9.44
CA PRO A 424 40.07 -24.33 9.39
C PRO A 424 40.52 -24.83 8.02
N ALA A 425 41.20 -25.98 7.99
CA ALA A 425 41.66 -26.63 6.77
C ALA A 425 40.54 -26.78 5.73
N TRP A 426 40.90 -26.65 4.45
CA TRP A 426 39.98 -26.83 3.34
C TRP A 426 39.58 -28.30 3.20
N ASN A 427 38.30 -28.52 2.90
CA ASN A 427 37.77 -29.87 2.77
C ASN A 427 37.87 -30.43 1.34
N HIS A 428 38.05 -29.58 0.35
CA HIS A 428 38.14 -29.99 -1.06
C HIS A 428 39.53 -30.57 -1.39
N PRO A 429 39.64 -31.63 -2.20
CA PRO A 429 40.93 -32.22 -2.58
C PRO A 429 41.91 -31.26 -3.26
N GLN A 430 41.40 -30.23 -3.95
CA GLN A 430 42.23 -29.17 -4.56
C GLN A 430 42.68 -28.09 -3.56
N GLY A 431 42.06 -28.04 -2.37
CA GLY A 431 42.43 -27.09 -1.32
C GLY A 431 42.07 -25.63 -1.58
N HIS A 432 41.29 -25.27 -2.61
CA HIS A 432 40.85 -23.87 -2.85
C HIS A 432 39.58 -23.75 -3.71
N ASN A 433 38.91 -22.59 -3.63
CA ASN A 433 37.85 -22.16 -4.55
C ASN A 433 38.15 -20.82 -5.25
N ILE A 434 39.44 -20.44 -5.31
CA ILE A 434 39.88 -19.18 -5.92
C ILE A 434 39.54 -19.13 -7.42
N MET A 435 38.55 -18.32 -7.80
CA MET A 435 38.17 -18.14 -9.20
C MET A 435 39.18 -17.25 -9.94
N PRO A 436 39.45 -17.47 -11.24
CA PRO A 436 40.26 -16.55 -12.04
C PRO A 436 39.64 -15.15 -12.15
N ARG A 437 40.48 -14.10 -12.20
CA ARG A 437 40.00 -12.70 -12.27
C ARG A 437 39.06 -12.44 -13.44
N TYR A 438 39.32 -13.01 -14.62
CA TYR A 438 38.46 -12.84 -15.80
C TYR A 438 37.06 -13.42 -15.56
N PHE A 439 36.97 -14.56 -14.87
CA PHE A 439 35.71 -15.23 -14.55
C PHE A 439 34.93 -14.43 -13.50
N ARG A 440 35.61 -13.89 -12.47
CA ARG A 440 34.99 -13.03 -11.45
C ARG A 440 34.28 -11.81 -12.07
N TRP A 441 34.95 -11.13 -13.01
CA TRP A 441 34.35 -10.01 -13.75
C TRP A 441 33.18 -10.45 -14.63
N GLY A 442 33.30 -11.60 -15.31
CA GLY A 442 32.20 -12.17 -16.09
C GLY A 442 30.98 -12.52 -15.24
N LEU A 443 31.19 -13.16 -14.09
CA LEU A 443 30.13 -13.50 -13.13
C LEU A 443 29.46 -12.24 -12.57
N TRP A 444 30.24 -11.23 -12.18
CA TRP A 444 29.72 -9.95 -11.72
C TRP A 444 28.84 -9.29 -12.79
N ALA A 445 29.30 -9.25 -14.04
CA ALA A 445 28.54 -8.66 -15.15
C ALA A 445 27.21 -9.41 -15.41
N LEU A 446 27.22 -10.75 -15.34
CA LEU A 446 26.00 -11.56 -15.45
C LEU A 446 25.02 -11.29 -14.31
N CYS A 447 25.51 -11.20 -13.06
CA CYS A 447 24.69 -10.91 -11.90
C CYS A 447 24.08 -9.49 -11.95
N MET A 448 24.86 -8.49 -12.37
CA MET A 448 24.38 -7.13 -12.59
C MET A 448 23.35 -7.06 -13.73
N SER A 449 23.53 -7.87 -14.77
CA SER A 449 22.58 -7.97 -15.89
C SER A 449 21.26 -8.61 -15.47
N ASN A 450 21.30 -9.65 -14.62
CA ASN A 450 20.11 -10.22 -13.99
C ASN A 450 19.35 -9.13 -13.22
N MET A 451 20.06 -8.46 -12.32
CA MET A 451 19.46 -7.42 -11.48
C MET A 451 18.81 -6.31 -12.31
N THR A 452 19.51 -5.83 -13.33
CA THR A 452 18.99 -4.79 -14.24
C THR A 452 17.75 -5.29 -14.98
N SER A 453 17.74 -6.54 -15.43
CA SER A 453 16.60 -7.15 -16.13
C SER A 453 15.37 -7.27 -15.22
N ALA A 454 15.54 -7.68 -13.97
CA ALA A 454 14.46 -7.76 -12.99
C ALA A 454 13.86 -6.37 -12.68
N ILE A 455 14.71 -5.35 -12.55
CA ILE A 455 14.28 -3.96 -12.32
C ILE A 455 13.53 -3.41 -13.53
N ILE A 456 14.01 -3.67 -14.75
CA ILE A 456 13.34 -3.26 -15.99
C ILE A 456 11.98 -3.94 -16.12
N TRP A 457 11.90 -5.25 -15.83
CA TRP A 457 10.64 -5.99 -15.86
C TRP A 457 9.57 -5.34 -14.98
N GLU A 458 9.87 -5.11 -13.70
CA GLU A 458 8.89 -4.51 -12.79
C GLU A 458 8.57 -3.07 -13.16
N SER A 459 9.58 -2.25 -13.46
CA SER A 459 9.38 -0.83 -13.74
C SER A 459 8.60 -0.58 -15.03
N GLN A 460 8.84 -1.35 -16.09
CA GLN A 460 8.22 -1.13 -17.41
C GLN A 460 6.94 -1.93 -17.61
N VAL A 461 6.93 -3.20 -17.21
CA VAL A 461 5.82 -4.11 -17.49
C VAL A 461 4.73 -3.98 -16.43
N ILE A 462 5.10 -4.01 -15.15
CA ILE A 462 4.15 -4.07 -14.04
C ILE A 462 3.73 -2.69 -13.54
N LEU A 463 4.67 -1.77 -13.35
CA LEU A 463 4.40 -0.44 -12.80
C LEU A 463 4.22 0.64 -13.89
N GLY A 464 4.86 0.45 -15.05
CA GLY A 464 4.99 1.44 -16.10
C GLY A 464 3.94 1.34 -17.23
N PRO A 465 4.35 1.52 -18.50
CA PRO A 465 3.47 1.52 -19.66
C PRO A 465 2.64 0.23 -19.80
N GLY A 466 3.22 -0.92 -19.46
CA GLY A 466 2.52 -2.22 -19.53
C GLY A 466 1.25 -2.21 -18.70
N ARG A 467 1.31 -1.69 -17.47
CA ARG A 467 0.14 -1.52 -16.58
C ARG A 467 -0.96 -0.68 -17.21
N LYS A 468 -0.58 0.46 -17.79
CA LYS A 468 -1.53 1.39 -18.43
C LYS A 468 -2.19 0.73 -19.64
N TRP A 469 -1.42 0.01 -20.44
CA TRP A 469 -1.92 -0.75 -21.59
C TRP A 469 -2.88 -1.88 -21.17
N PHE A 470 -2.50 -2.70 -20.18
CA PHE A 470 -3.36 -3.76 -19.65
C PHE A 470 -4.67 -3.20 -19.08
N ARG A 471 -4.61 -2.09 -18.34
CA ARG A 471 -5.81 -1.42 -17.82
C ARG A 471 -6.67 -0.81 -18.92
N ALA A 472 -6.08 -0.24 -19.96
CA ALA A 472 -6.84 0.30 -21.09
C ALA A 472 -7.57 -0.80 -21.89
N ARG A 473 -6.95 -1.98 -22.02
CA ARG A 473 -7.47 -3.09 -22.83
C ARG A 473 -8.41 -4.03 -22.07
N TYR A 474 -8.09 -4.35 -20.82
CA TYR A 474 -8.78 -5.34 -19.99
C TYR A 474 -9.34 -4.80 -18.68
N GLY A 475 -9.01 -3.54 -18.34
CA GLY A 475 -9.73 -2.85 -17.28
C GLY A 475 -11.17 -2.76 -17.73
N LYS A 476 -12.00 -3.67 -17.21
CA LYS A 476 -13.45 -3.63 -17.39
C LYS A 476 -13.85 -2.17 -17.31
N LYS A 477 -14.50 -1.66 -18.38
CA LYS A 477 -15.41 -0.53 -18.23
C LYS A 477 -16.29 -0.92 -17.04
N SER A 478 -15.92 -0.46 -15.85
CA SER A 478 -16.82 -0.52 -14.72
C SER A 478 -17.93 0.39 -15.16
N LYS A 479 -18.96 -0.20 -15.78
CA LYS A 479 -20.19 0.46 -16.16
C LYS A 479 -20.55 1.34 -14.98
N ASN A 480 -20.61 2.65 -15.22
CA ASN A 480 -21.34 3.64 -14.47
C ASN A 480 -21.67 3.22 -13.02
N ILE A 481 -20.65 3.23 -12.18
CA ILE A 481 -20.85 3.47 -10.76
C ILE A 481 -20.29 4.86 -10.48
N GLN A 482 -20.88 5.85 -11.13
CA GLN A 482 -20.97 7.18 -10.54
C GLN A 482 -22.14 7.08 -9.55
N TYR A 483 -21.82 7.03 -8.26
CA TYR A 483 -22.78 7.33 -7.18
C TYR A 483 -22.37 8.64 -6.53
#